data_AF-A0AAD0FKA2-F1
#
_entry.id   AF-A0AAD0FKA2-F1
#
_cell.length_a   1.000
_cell.length_b   1.000
_cell.length_c   1.000
_cell.angle_alpha   90.00
_cell.angle_beta   90.00
_cell.angle_gamma   90.00
#
_symmetry.space_group_name_H-M   'P 1'
#
loop_
_entity.id
_entity.type
_entity.pdbx_description
1 polymer ?
#
loop_
_entity_poly.entity_id
_entity_poly.type
_entity_poly.pdbx_seq_one_letter_code
_entity_poly.pdbx_strand_id
1 'polypeptide(L)'
;MSHYYVHNGYCGWAYGTPSDPQLISPEDAARLMQTAGLSSMQVSSILPPAEYAETGSRLFEVTGGNRFLFLGDHSDCSDVDSGKVSSPLVIDWTAV
;
A
#
# COMPACT_ATOMS: atom_id res chain seq x y z
N MET A 1 -2.70 7.16 14.26
CA MET A 1 -1.20 7.03 14.23
C MET A 1 -0.82 6.64 12.83
N SER A 2 0.34 7.07 12.32
CA SER A 2 0.74 6.74 10.94
C SER A 2 1.29 5.32 10.84
N HIS A 3 0.81 4.57 9.85
CA HIS A 3 1.25 3.22 9.50
C HIS A 3 1.52 3.13 8.00
N TYR A 4 2.38 2.18 7.62
CA TYR A 4 2.47 1.77 6.22
C TYR A 4 1.33 0.83 5.87
N TYR A 5 0.69 1.08 4.74
CA TYR A 5 -0.32 0.20 4.19
C TYR A 5 -0.24 0.17 2.68
N VAL A 6 -0.64 -0.98 2.12
CA VAL A 6 -0.83 -1.14 0.68
C VAL A 6 -2.32 -1.01 0.36
N HIS A 7 -2.62 -0.56 -0.85
CA HIS A 7 -3.98 -0.48 -1.35
C HIS A 7 -4.02 -0.60 -2.88
N ASN A 8 -5.21 -0.87 -3.43
CA ASN A 8 -5.43 -0.96 -4.88
C ASN A 8 -6.51 0.00 -5.41
N GLY A 9 -7.04 0.87 -4.55
CA GLY A 9 -8.15 1.76 -4.90
C GLY A 9 -8.02 3.15 -4.32
N TYR A 10 -8.71 4.08 -4.98
CA TYR A 10 -9.02 5.42 -4.50
C TYR A 10 -10.53 5.60 -4.63
N CYS A 11 -11.21 6.10 -3.59
CA CYS A 11 -12.61 6.49 -3.67
C CYS A 11 -12.72 8.01 -3.95
N GLY A 12 -13.58 8.40 -4.91
CA GLY A 12 -13.85 9.80 -5.26
C GLY A 12 -13.37 10.23 -6.65
N TRP A 13 -13.44 11.53 -6.94
CA TRP A 13 -12.96 12.10 -8.22
C TRP A 13 -11.42 12.22 -8.20
N ALA A 14 -10.76 11.59 -9.18
CA ALA A 14 -9.33 11.70 -9.50
C ALA A 14 -8.36 11.67 -8.30
N TYR A 15 -7.98 10.46 -7.86
CA TYR A 15 -7.05 10.21 -6.73
C TYR A 15 -7.54 10.82 -5.41
N GLY A 16 -8.75 10.43 -5.02
CA GLY A 16 -9.35 10.83 -3.75
C GLY A 16 -8.71 10.10 -2.56
N THR A 17 -9.54 9.72 -1.60
CA THR A 17 -9.07 9.04 -0.39
C THR A 17 -8.65 7.60 -0.74
N PRO A 18 -7.46 7.11 -0.31
CA PRO A 18 -7.11 5.70 -0.41
C PRO A 18 -8.22 4.82 0.17
N SER A 19 -8.45 3.65 -0.42
CA SER A 19 -9.51 2.74 0.01
C SER A 19 -9.00 1.33 0.26
N ASP A 20 -9.68 0.60 1.14
CA ASP A 20 -9.36 -0.81 1.45
C ASP A 20 -7.88 -1.01 1.86
N PRO A 21 -7.39 -0.28 2.88
CA PRO A 21 -6.00 -0.37 3.30
C PRO A 21 -5.70 -1.73 3.93
N GLN A 22 -4.53 -2.27 3.61
CA GLN A 22 -3.97 -3.43 4.30
C GLN A 22 -2.61 -3.07 4.90
N LEU A 23 -2.49 -3.17 6.23
CA LEU A 23 -1.27 -2.81 6.93
C LEU A 23 -0.12 -3.75 6.55
N ILE A 24 1.10 -3.21 6.51
CA ILE A 24 2.34 -3.98 6.32
C ILE A 24 3.39 -3.57 7.35
N SER A 25 4.42 -4.39 7.50
CA SER A 25 5.56 -4.05 8.35
C SER A 25 6.40 -2.90 7.76
N PRO A 26 7.08 -2.07 8.59
CA PRO A 26 8.03 -1.08 8.09
C PRO A 26 9.15 -1.69 7.24
N GLU A 27 9.58 -2.91 7.55
CA GLU A 27 10.60 -3.66 6.80
C GLU A 27 10.11 -3.99 5.38
N ASP A 28 8.86 -4.45 5.25
CA ASP A 28 8.22 -4.71 3.96
C ASP A 28 8.05 -3.42 3.16
N ALA A 29 7.62 -2.34 3.82
CA ALA A 29 7.49 -1.03 3.18
C ALA A 29 8.83 -0.53 2.63
N ALA A 30 9.91 -0.66 3.41
CA ALA A 30 11.25 -0.26 2.99
C ALA A 30 11.73 -1.07 1.77
N ARG A 31 11.43 -2.37 1.73
CA ARG A 31 11.74 -3.23 0.57
C ARG A 31 10.92 -2.85 -0.66
N LEU A 32 9.61 -2.63 -0.52
CA LEU A 32 8.77 -2.14 -1.62
C LEU A 32 9.30 -0.83 -2.19
N MET A 33 9.66 0.11 -1.31
CA MET A 33 10.25 1.39 -1.70
C MET A 33 11.56 1.20 -2.46
N GLN A 34 12.44 0.32 -1.99
CA GLN A 34 13.69 0.02 -2.67
C GLN A 34 13.47 -0.59 -4.06
N THR A 35 12.58 -1.58 -4.16
CA THR A 35 12.31 -2.28 -5.43
C THR A 35 11.65 -1.37 -6.46
N ALA A 36 10.76 -0.47 -6.03
CA ALA A 36 10.06 0.46 -6.92
C ALA A 36 10.76 1.82 -7.10
N GLY A 37 11.87 2.07 -6.39
CA GLY A 37 12.56 3.36 -6.42
C GLY A 37 11.74 4.51 -5.80
N LEU A 38 10.88 4.23 -4.82
CA LEU A 38 10.03 5.21 -4.15
C LEU A 38 10.74 5.85 -2.97
N SER A 39 10.54 7.15 -2.81
CA SER A 39 10.99 7.92 -1.65
C SER A 39 9.94 7.97 -0.54
N SER A 40 10.38 8.29 0.67
CA SER A 40 9.47 8.49 1.82
C SER A 40 8.45 9.61 1.55
N MET A 41 8.85 10.64 0.80
CA MET A 41 7.98 11.74 0.41
C MET A 41 6.85 11.26 -0.52
N GLN A 42 7.17 10.41 -1.49
CA GLN A 42 6.18 9.86 -2.42
C GLN A 42 5.15 9.01 -1.70
N VAL A 43 5.57 8.10 -0.81
CA VAL A 43 4.62 7.24 -0.07
C VAL A 43 3.76 8.02 0.93
N SER A 44 4.17 9.21 1.36
CA SER A 44 3.32 10.11 2.18
C SER A 44 2.45 11.07 1.37
N SER A 45 2.59 11.09 0.04
CA SER A 45 1.86 12.00 -0.84
C SER A 45 0.69 11.29 -1.51
N ILE A 46 -0.51 11.89 -1.48
CA ILE A 46 -1.68 11.34 -2.19
C ILE A 46 -1.47 11.42 -3.70
N LEU A 47 -0.74 12.45 -4.16
CA LEU A 47 -0.51 12.74 -5.56
C LEU A 47 0.97 13.09 -5.83
N PRO A 48 1.63 12.44 -6.80
CA PRO A 48 1.16 11.22 -7.48
C PRO A 48 1.11 10.01 -6.53
N PRO A 49 0.26 9.01 -6.81
CA PRO A 49 0.28 7.73 -6.13
C PRO A 49 1.68 7.11 -6.13
N ALA A 50 2.12 6.58 -4.99
CA ALA A 50 3.32 5.77 -4.93
C ALA A 50 3.03 4.34 -5.40
N GLU A 51 2.94 4.17 -6.73
CA GLU A 51 2.78 2.88 -7.38
C GLU A 51 4.08 2.07 -7.31
N TYR A 52 4.01 0.85 -6.80
CA TYR A 52 5.15 -0.07 -6.68
C TYR A 52 5.02 -1.31 -7.56
N ALA A 53 3.84 -1.59 -8.11
CA ALA A 53 3.56 -2.78 -8.90
C ALA A 53 2.55 -2.50 -10.01
N GLU A 54 2.64 -3.26 -11.10
CA GLU A 54 1.63 -3.26 -12.16
C GLU A 54 0.69 -4.47 -12.00
N THR A 55 -0.55 -4.35 -12.46
CA THR A 55 -1.50 -5.47 -12.47
C THR A 55 -0.91 -6.68 -13.20
N GLY A 56 -0.93 -7.85 -12.55
CA GLY A 56 -0.38 -9.10 -13.09
C GLY A 56 1.13 -9.26 -12.91
N SER A 57 1.81 -8.27 -12.32
CA SER A 57 3.21 -8.45 -11.89
C SER A 57 3.29 -9.37 -10.66
N ARG A 58 4.48 -9.92 -10.42
CA ARG A 58 4.69 -10.80 -9.26
C ARG A 58 4.47 -10.08 -7.93
N LEU A 59 4.93 -8.83 -7.82
CA LEU A 59 4.68 -7.97 -6.65
C LEU A 59 3.19 -7.75 -6.42
N PHE A 60 2.40 -7.54 -7.47
CA PHE A 60 0.96 -7.40 -7.36
C PHE A 60 0.33 -8.67 -6.77
N GLU A 61 0.72 -9.86 -7.25
CA GLU A 61 0.21 -11.13 -6.73
C GLU A 61 0.57 -11.35 -5.26
N VAL A 62 1.86 -11.22 -4.90
CA VAL A 62 2.31 -11.50 -3.53
C VAL A 62 1.83 -10.46 -2.51
N THR A 63 1.43 -9.27 -2.98
CA THR A 63 0.82 -8.24 -2.13
C THR A 63 -0.70 -8.32 -2.07
N GLY A 64 -1.30 -9.44 -2.47
CA GLY A 64 -2.74 -9.64 -2.39
C GLY A 64 -3.54 -8.80 -3.39
N GLY A 65 -2.92 -8.45 -4.52
CA GLY A 65 -3.51 -7.60 -5.55
C GLY A 65 -3.47 -6.12 -5.20
N ASN A 66 -2.46 -5.67 -4.44
CA ASN A 66 -2.24 -4.26 -4.17
C ASN A 66 -1.14 -3.68 -5.07
N ARG A 67 -1.18 -2.37 -5.31
CA ARG A 67 -0.22 -1.71 -6.21
C ARG A 67 0.32 -0.38 -5.71
N PHE A 68 -0.32 0.23 -4.71
CA PHE A 68 0.09 1.50 -4.15
C PHE A 68 0.52 1.32 -2.71
N LEU A 69 1.61 2.00 -2.33
CA LEU A 69 2.11 2.06 -0.97
C LEU A 69 1.83 3.44 -0.39
N PHE A 70 1.32 3.49 0.83
CA PHE A 70 1.07 4.76 1.51
C PHE A 70 1.56 4.74 2.96
N LEU A 71 1.96 5.91 3.46
CA LEU A 71 2.27 6.16 4.87
C LEU A 71 1.29 7.20 5.40
N GLY A 72 0.37 6.77 6.26
CA GLY A 72 -0.69 7.63 6.77
C GLY A 72 -1.52 6.97 7.87
N ASP A 73 -2.56 7.65 8.34
CA ASP A 73 -3.54 7.01 9.22
C ASP A 73 -4.51 6.18 8.37
N HIS A 74 -4.52 4.86 8.57
CA HIS A 74 -5.42 3.97 7.84
C HIS A 74 -6.90 4.25 8.18
N SER A 75 -7.18 4.89 9.33
CA SER A 75 -8.54 5.29 9.72
C SER A 75 -9.12 6.37 8.81
N ASP A 76 -8.27 7.11 8.11
CA ASP A 76 -8.68 8.13 7.14
C ASP A 76 -9.03 7.53 5.78
N CYS A 77 -8.76 6.22 5.57
CA CYS A 77 -9.11 5.54 4.32
C CYS A 77 -10.62 5.34 4.17
N SER A 78 -11.07 5.24 2.93
CA SER A 78 -12.42 4.76 2.64
C SER A 78 -12.48 3.25 2.79
N ASP A 79 -13.64 2.73 3.20
CA ASP A 79 -13.91 1.27 3.21
C ASP A 79 -12.86 0.45 3.99
N VAL A 80 -12.61 0.84 5.24
CA VAL A 80 -11.64 0.16 6.11
C VAL A 80 -12.17 -1.20 6.56
N ASP A 81 -11.53 -2.27 6.10
CA ASP A 81 -11.78 -3.63 6.61
C ASP A 81 -10.99 -3.90 7.89
N SER A 82 -11.70 -3.98 9.02
CA SER A 82 -11.12 -4.30 10.33
C SER A 82 -10.35 -5.64 10.36
N GLY A 83 -10.73 -6.61 9.52
CA GLY A 83 -10.02 -7.89 9.38
C GLY A 83 -8.63 -7.71 8.78
N LYS A 84 -8.49 -6.88 7.74
CA LYS A 84 -7.20 -6.55 7.13
C LYS A 84 -6.30 -5.71 8.03
N VAL A 85 -6.89 -4.81 8.81
CA VAL A 85 -6.16 -4.00 9.80
C VAL A 85 -5.65 -4.85 10.96
N SER A 86 -6.49 -5.76 11.47
CA SER A 86 -6.12 -6.65 12.58
C SER A 86 -5.20 -7.81 12.17
N SER A 87 -5.14 -8.14 10.87
CA SER A 87 -4.25 -9.13 10.29
C SER A 87 -3.39 -8.52 9.18
N PRO A 88 -2.30 -7.82 9.53
CA PRO A 88 -1.38 -7.22 8.56
C PRO A 88 -0.89 -8.22 7.52
N LEU A 89 -0.68 -7.74 6.30
CA LEU A 89 -0.11 -8.51 5.21
C LEU A 89 1.37 -8.81 5.50
N VAL A 90 1.73 -10.08 5.33
CA VAL A 90 3.13 -10.54 5.31
C VAL A 90 3.49 -10.83 3.86
N ILE A 91 4.50 -10.14 3.33
CA ILE A 91 4.94 -10.32 1.95
C ILE A 91 5.97 -11.44 1.88
N ASP A 92 5.70 -12.46 1.07
CA ASP A 92 6.69 -13.49 0.77
C ASP A 92 7.70 -12.99 -0.28
N TRP A 93 8.79 -12.40 0.20
CA TRP A 93 9.87 -11.92 -0.64
C TRP A 93 10.65 -13.00 -1.37
N THR A 94 10.52 -14.28 -1.00
CA THR A 94 11.15 -15.38 -1.78
C THR A 94 10.39 -15.68 -3.06
N ALA A 95 9.14 -15.23 -3.11
CA ALA A 95 8.26 -15.35 -4.26
C ALA A 95 8.30 -14.12 -5.17
N VAL A 96 9.01 -13.04 -4.82
CA VAL A 96 9.11 -11.79 -5.62
C VAL A 96 10.22 -11.89 -6.65
#